data_AF-A0A2A2Q145-F1
#
_entry.id   AF-A0A2A2Q145-F1
#
_cell.length_a   1.000
_cell.length_b   1.000
_cell.length_c   1.000
_cell.angle_alpha   90.00
_cell.angle_beta   90.00
_cell.angle_gamma   90.00
#
_symmetry.space_group_name_H-M   'P 1'
#
loop_
_entity.id
_entity.type
_entity.pdbx_description
1 polymer ?
#
loop_
_entity_poly.entity_id
_entity_poly.type
_entity_poly.pdbx_seq_one_letter_code
_entity_poly.pdbx_strand_id
1 'polypeptide(L)'
;MPGAHVTNLESLERFRSSLVLFLERAGLILDEVGEEVKRTRIWLQSEQRMKLALEMKRVHRELETLESELFSARLSDLAQKKTGLQMLVNQKRRETHELENTQRKVAAWSRNFDSSVETEARKVEKLRHHLDTDMVRAVTFLKEAIRQLDAYSSGGQS
;
A
#
# COMPACT_ATOMS: atom_id res chain seq x y z
N MET A 1 21.73 -6.29 -55.43
CA MET A 1 21.87 -5.32 -54.32
C MET A 1 20.96 -5.77 -53.19
N PRO A 2 21.48 -6.27 -52.06
CA PRO A 2 20.61 -6.84 -51.03
C PRO A 2 19.90 -5.70 -50.29
N GLY A 3 18.56 -5.71 -50.33
CA GLY A 3 17.71 -4.72 -49.68
C GLY A 3 18.01 -4.64 -48.19
N ALA A 4 18.30 -3.44 -47.70
CA ALA A 4 18.45 -3.21 -46.27
C ALA A 4 17.11 -3.47 -45.56
N HIS A 5 16.96 -4.69 -45.04
CA HIS A 5 16.28 -5.06 -43.80
C HIS A 5 14.95 -4.36 -43.44
N VAL A 6 13.95 -4.33 -44.33
CA VAL A 6 12.57 -3.88 -44.02
C VAL A 6 12.01 -4.54 -42.74
N THR A 7 12.35 -5.81 -42.50
CA THR A 7 11.98 -6.56 -41.29
C THR A 7 12.60 -6.01 -40.00
N ASN A 8 13.78 -5.39 -40.07
CA ASN A 8 14.44 -4.78 -38.91
C ASN A 8 13.80 -3.43 -38.54
N LEU A 9 13.38 -2.64 -39.54
CA LEU A 9 12.67 -1.38 -39.30
C LEU A 9 11.30 -1.63 -38.64
N GLU A 10 10.53 -2.58 -39.17
CA GLU A 10 9.26 -2.98 -38.57
C GLU A 10 9.44 -3.52 -37.13
N SER A 11 10.51 -4.28 -36.88
CA SER A 11 10.85 -4.77 -35.54
C SER A 11 11.16 -3.63 -34.57
N LEU A 12 11.88 -2.59 -35.02
CA LEU A 12 12.15 -1.39 -34.23
C LEU A 12 10.88 -0.58 -33.94
N GLU A 13 9.97 -0.46 -34.91
CA GLU A 13 8.67 0.18 -34.70
C GLU A 13 7.79 -0.58 -33.71
N ARG A 14 7.73 -1.91 -33.81
CA ARG A 14 7.04 -2.77 -32.85
C ARG A 14 7.63 -2.66 -31.46
N PHE A 15 8.97 -2.65 -31.35
CA PHE A 15 9.66 -2.46 -30.07
C PHE A 15 9.34 -1.10 -29.45
N ARG A 16 9.45 0.00 -30.23
CA ARG A 16 9.09 1.36 -29.77
C ARG A 16 7.65 1.40 -29.26
N SER A 17 6.71 0.81 -30.01
CA SER A 17 5.30 0.77 -29.63
C SER A 17 5.07 -0.03 -28.35
N SER A 18 5.75 -1.18 -28.21
CA SER A 18 5.71 -1.99 -26.99
C SER A 18 6.30 -1.25 -25.78
N LEU A 19 7.38 -0.49 -25.98
CA LEU A 19 7.99 0.32 -24.93
C LEU A 19 7.06 1.43 -24.46
N VAL A 20 6.36 2.12 -25.38
CA VAL A 20 5.35 3.14 -25.01
C VAL A 20 4.24 2.52 -24.14
N LEU A 21 3.68 1.39 -24.57
CA LEU A 21 2.64 0.69 -23.81
C LEU A 21 3.14 0.20 -22.45
N PHE A 22 4.38 -0.26 -22.38
CA PHE A 22 5.02 -0.66 -21.13
C PHE A 22 5.13 0.55 -20.18
N LEU A 23 5.61 1.70 -20.67
CA LEU A 23 5.78 2.90 -19.84
C LEU A 23 4.46 3.42 -19.30
N GLU A 24 3.41 3.43 -20.13
CA GLU A 24 2.06 3.82 -19.69
C GLU A 24 1.56 2.92 -18.55
N ARG A 25 1.64 1.59 -18.74
CA ARG A 25 1.19 0.63 -17.72
C ARG A 25 2.04 0.66 -16.46
N ALA A 26 3.36 0.75 -16.61
CA ALA A 26 4.27 0.84 -15.48
C ALA A 26 4.04 2.12 -14.68
N GLY A 27 3.82 3.26 -15.34
CA GLY A 27 3.46 4.51 -14.68
C GLY A 27 2.22 4.35 -13.79
N LEU A 28 1.12 3.82 -14.33
CA LEU A 28 -0.11 3.62 -13.57
C LEU A 28 0.08 2.74 -12.33
N ILE A 29 0.81 1.63 -12.45
CA ILE A 29 1.08 0.72 -11.32
C ILE A 29 1.94 1.41 -10.27
N LEU A 30 2.96 2.17 -10.68
CA LEU A 30 3.84 2.87 -9.74
C LEU A 30 3.09 3.99 -9.00
N ASP A 31 2.16 4.69 -9.67
CA ASP A 31 1.28 5.67 -9.03
C ASP A 31 0.37 5.00 -7.99
N GLU A 32 -0.26 3.88 -8.35
CA GLU A 32 -1.12 3.12 -7.43
C GLU A 32 -0.36 2.69 -6.17
N VAL A 33 0.85 2.17 -6.32
CA VAL A 33 1.72 1.78 -5.19
C VAL A 33 2.05 3.00 -4.33
N GLY A 34 2.41 4.13 -4.95
CA GLY A 34 2.70 5.37 -4.23
C GLY A 34 1.51 5.86 -3.41
N GLU A 35 0.31 5.83 -3.98
CA GLU A 35 -0.93 6.20 -3.30
C GLU A 35 -1.31 5.22 -2.19
N GLU A 36 -1.10 3.92 -2.36
CA GLU A 36 -1.34 2.92 -1.31
C GLU A 36 -0.43 3.14 -0.09
N VAL A 37 0.85 3.45 -0.31
CA VAL A 37 1.78 3.77 0.78
C VAL A 37 1.31 5.01 1.55
N LYS A 38 0.92 6.07 0.85
CA LYS A 38 0.39 7.30 1.48
C LYS A 38 -0.89 7.03 2.25
N ARG A 39 -1.83 6.29 1.65
CA ARG A 39 -3.11 5.95 2.27
C ARG A 39 -2.91 5.11 3.52
N THR A 40 -2.06 4.09 3.45
CA THR A 40 -1.75 3.22 4.60
C THR A 40 -1.11 4.01 5.74
N ARG A 41 -0.23 4.96 5.43
CA ARG A 41 0.36 5.87 6.42
C ARG A 41 -0.71 6.68 7.14
N ILE A 42 -1.61 7.33 6.39
CA ILE A 42 -2.70 8.14 6.94
C ILE A 42 -3.63 7.26 7.79
N TRP A 43 -3.99 6.09 7.29
CA TRP A 43 -4.82 5.12 7.98
C TRP A 43 -4.22 4.70 9.32
N LEU A 44 -2.92 4.38 9.37
CA LEU A 44 -2.22 4.01 10.60
C LEU A 44 -2.14 5.16 11.60
N GLN A 45 -1.75 6.35 11.14
CA GLN A 45 -1.41 7.49 12.01
C GLN A 45 -2.64 8.24 12.54
N SER A 46 -3.71 8.28 11.73
CA SER A 46 -4.90 9.08 12.01
C SER A 46 -6.11 8.18 12.30
N GLU A 47 -6.57 7.43 11.30
CA GLU A 47 -7.85 6.72 11.37
C GLU A 47 -7.84 5.60 12.42
N GLN A 48 -6.86 4.70 12.35
CA GLN A 48 -6.74 3.58 13.29
C GLN A 48 -6.45 4.05 14.70
N ARG A 49 -5.58 5.05 14.84
CA ARG A 49 -5.26 5.60 16.16
C ARG A 49 -6.51 6.16 16.84
N MET A 50 -7.32 6.93 16.11
CA MET A 50 -8.56 7.49 16.63
C MET A 50 -9.59 6.39 16.93
N LYS A 51 -9.81 5.47 15.99
CA LYS A 51 -10.75 4.36 16.14
C LYS A 51 -10.44 3.53 17.38
N LEU A 52 -9.19 3.08 17.52
CA LEU A 52 -8.76 2.26 18.65
C LEU A 52 -8.85 3.02 19.98
N ALA A 53 -8.56 4.34 20.00
CA ALA A 53 -8.71 5.14 21.21
C ALA A 53 -10.18 5.21 21.67
N LEU A 54 -11.12 5.38 20.75
CA LEU A 54 -12.55 5.38 21.05
C LEU A 54 -13.05 4.01 21.53
N GLU A 55 -12.64 2.95 20.84
CA GLU A 55 -12.99 1.57 21.21
C GLU A 55 -12.42 1.20 22.58
N MET A 56 -11.17 1.57 22.87
CA MET A 56 -10.53 1.34 24.16
C MET A 56 -11.32 2.01 25.29
N LYS A 57 -11.68 3.29 25.11
CA LYS A 57 -12.48 4.03 26.08
C LYS A 57 -13.85 3.37 26.34
N ARG A 58 -14.48 2.85 25.28
CA ARG A 58 -15.76 2.13 25.39
C ARG A 58 -15.61 0.83 26.18
N VAL A 59 -14.65 -0.01 25.79
CA VAL A 59 -14.45 -1.33 26.38
C VAL A 59 -14.02 -1.23 27.85
N HIS A 60 -13.22 -0.22 28.22
CA HIS A 60 -12.86 0.03 29.61
C HIS A 60 -14.09 0.38 30.47
N ARG A 61 -14.96 1.27 29.99
CA ARG A 61 -16.19 1.65 30.71
C ARG A 61 -17.14 0.47 30.90
N GLU A 62 -17.28 -0.36 29.87
CA GLU A 62 -18.09 -1.58 29.93
C GLU A 62 -17.52 -2.57 30.96
N LEU A 63 -16.19 -2.73 30.99
CA LEU A 63 -15.53 -3.57 31.99
C LEU A 63 -15.73 -3.02 33.41
N GLU A 64 -15.54 -1.73 33.64
CA GLU A 64 -15.76 -1.07 34.94
C GLU A 64 -17.20 -1.28 35.44
N THR A 65 -18.17 -1.19 34.54
CA THR A 65 -19.59 -1.41 34.86
C THR A 65 -19.83 -2.86 35.27
N LEU A 66 -19.34 -3.84 34.51
CA LEU A 66 -19.48 -5.26 34.83
C LEU A 66 -18.77 -5.64 36.15
N GLU A 67 -17.60 -5.03 36.42
CA GLU A 67 -16.88 -5.24 37.68
C GLU A 67 -17.65 -4.67 38.89
N SER A 68 -18.28 -3.50 38.73
CA SER A 68 -19.16 -2.90 39.75
C SER A 68 -20.42 -3.73 40.00
N GLU A 69 -21.04 -4.26 38.95
CA GLU A 69 -22.19 -5.16 39.06
C GLU A 69 -21.83 -6.47 39.76
N LEU A 70 -20.67 -7.05 39.42
CA LEU A 70 -20.16 -8.25 40.07
C LEU A 70 -19.87 -8.00 41.55
N PHE A 71 -19.28 -6.85 41.88
CA PHE A 71 -19.04 -6.45 43.27
C PHE A 71 -20.35 -6.34 44.06
N SER A 72 -21.34 -5.64 43.50
CA SER A 72 -22.67 -5.51 44.09
C SER A 72 -23.36 -6.86 44.25
N ALA A 73 -23.26 -7.73 43.25
CA ALA A 73 -23.82 -9.08 43.30
C ALA A 73 -23.14 -9.93 44.37
N ARG A 74 -21.82 -9.81 44.58
CA ARG A 74 -21.07 -10.52 45.63
C ARG A 74 -21.56 -10.18 47.03
N LEU A 75 -21.94 -8.92 47.27
CA LEU A 75 -22.53 -8.44 48.53
C LEU A 75 -23.98 -8.91 48.74
N SER A 76 -24.69 -9.29 47.67
CA SER A 76 -26.04 -9.88 47.74
C SER A 76 -26.00 -11.40 47.84
N ASP A 77 -27.05 -12.05 48.37
CA ASP A 77 -27.10 -13.52 48.52
C ASP A 77 -27.45 -14.30 47.24
N LEU A 78 -27.36 -13.65 46.06
CA LEU A 78 -27.78 -14.21 44.77
C LEU A 78 -26.64 -14.99 44.08
N ALA A 79 -26.40 -16.25 44.48
CA ALA A 79 -25.30 -17.08 43.98
C ALA A 79 -25.26 -17.27 42.45
N GLN A 80 -26.38 -17.55 41.78
CA GLN A 80 -26.41 -17.74 40.31
C GLN A 80 -26.02 -16.47 39.54
N LYS A 81 -26.44 -15.29 40.02
CA LYS A 81 -26.10 -13.99 39.43
C LYS A 81 -24.59 -13.73 39.49
N LYS A 82 -23.91 -14.19 40.56
CA LYS A 82 -22.45 -14.07 40.74
C LYS A 82 -21.68 -14.83 39.65
N THR A 83 -22.04 -16.10 39.38
CA THR A 83 -21.33 -16.93 38.40
C THR A 83 -21.45 -16.38 36.97
N GLY A 84 -22.66 -15.96 36.57
CA GLY A 84 -22.88 -15.36 35.25
C GLY A 84 -22.10 -14.06 35.06
N LEU A 85 -22.15 -13.15 36.03
CA LEU A 85 -21.39 -11.90 35.99
C LEU A 85 -19.87 -12.13 35.97
N GLN A 86 -19.38 -13.12 36.72
CA GLN A 86 -17.95 -13.46 36.71
C GLN A 86 -17.49 -13.93 35.32
N MET A 87 -18.31 -14.72 34.61
CA MET A 87 -18.01 -15.14 33.24
C MET A 87 -17.98 -13.95 32.27
N LEU A 88 -18.95 -13.03 32.39
CA LEU A 88 -19.01 -11.82 31.56
C LEU A 88 -17.80 -10.90 31.80
N VAL A 89 -17.40 -10.67 33.05
CA VAL A 89 -16.17 -9.93 33.39
C VAL A 89 -14.94 -10.60 32.78
N ASN A 90 -14.81 -11.92 32.91
CA ASN A 90 -13.68 -12.65 32.35
C ASN A 90 -13.63 -12.57 30.82
N GLN A 91 -14.78 -12.67 30.15
CA GLN A 91 -14.87 -12.45 28.71
C GLN A 91 -14.44 -11.03 28.35
N LYS A 92 -14.97 -10.02 29.06
CA LYS A 92 -14.69 -8.64 28.75
C LYS A 92 -13.23 -8.27 28.93
N ARG A 93 -12.57 -8.79 29.97
CA ARG A 93 -11.13 -8.65 30.18
C ARG A 93 -10.30 -9.21 29.01
N ARG A 94 -10.71 -10.34 28.43
CA ARG A 94 -10.05 -10.90 27.24
C ARG A 94 -10.20 -9.98 26.03
N GLU A 95 -11.41 -9.48 25.78
CA GLU A 95 -11.66 -8.51 24.71
C GLU A 95 -10.81 -7.24 24.88
N THR A 96 -10.73 -6.69 26.10
CA THR A 96 -9.88 -5.54 26.42
C THR A 96 -8.42 -5.83 26.08
N HIS A 97 -7.92 -6.99 26.50
CA HIS A 97 -6.53 -7.38 26.27
C HIS A 97 -6.19 -7.55 24.78
N GLU A 98 -7.10 -8.13 24.00
CA GLU A 98 -6.94 -8.25 22.55
C GLU A 98 -6.89 -6.88 21.86
N LEU A 99 -7.72 -5.94 22.32
CA LEU A 99 -7.74 -4.58 21.80
C LEU A 99 -6.45 -3.81 22.17
N GLU A 100 -5.96 -3.95 23.40
CA GLU A 100 -4.66 -3.41 23.84
C GLU A 100 -3.50 -3.96 23.01
N ASN A 101 -3.53 -5.27 22.70
CA ASN A 101 -2.54 -5.91 21.84
C ASN A 101 -2.58 -5.30 20.43
N THR A 102 -3.78 -5.08 19.89
CA THR A 102 -3.96 -4.43 18.59
C THR A 102 -3.45 -3.00 18.60
N GLN A 103 -3.77 -2.23 19.64
CA GLN A 103 -3.26 -0.86 19.80
C GLN A 103 -1.73 -0.82 19.86
N ARG A 104 -1.09 -1.75 20.58
CA ARG A 104 0.37 -1.87 20.62
C ARG A 104 0.96 -2.18 19.25
N LYS A 105 0.35 -3.09 18.49
CA LYS A 105 0.78 -3.42 17.11
C LYS A 105 0.65 -2.21 16.19
N VAL A 106 -0.47 -1.49 16.20
CA VAL A 106 -0.68 -0.29 15.38
C VAL A 106 0.32 0.81 15.76
N ALA A 107 0.58 1.02 17.04
CA ALA A 107 1.60 1.98 17.49
C ALA A 107 3.02 1.57 17.02
N ALA A 108 3.35 0.28 17.06
CA ALA A 108 4.62 -0.22 16.56
C ALA A 108 4.76 -0.02 15.04
N TRP A 109 3.72 -0.37 14.27
CA TRP A 109 3.67 -0.10 12.83
C TRP A 109 3.80 1.38 12.52
N SER A 110 3.06 2.25 13.21
CA SER A 110 3.13 3.69 13.01
C SER A 110 4.52 4.27 13.24
N ARG A 111 5.26 3.79 14.26
CA ARG A 111 6.64 4.22 14.53
C ARG A 111 7.65 3.71 13.50
N ASN A 112 7.46 2.49 13.02
CA ASN A 112 8.43 1.83 12.14
C ASN A 112 8.09 2.00 10.65
N PHE A 113 6.93 2.57 10.32
CA PHE A 113 6.47 2.71 8.93
C PHE A 113 7.50 3.42 8.05
N ASP A 114 8.14 4.47 8.58
CA ASP A 114 9.18 5.22 7.88
C ASP A 114 10.42 4.39 7.59
N SER A 115 10.89 3.60 8.57
CA SER A 115 12.11 2.82 8.39
C SER A 115 11.90 1.59 7.50
N SER A 116 10.71 0.98 7.54
CA SER A 116 10.42 -0.24 6.78
C SER A 116 9.77 0.01 5.42
N VAL A 117 8.67 0.77 5.37
CA VAL A 117 7.85 0.90 4.15
C VAL A 117 8.33 2.06 3.29
N GLU A 118 8.66 3.21 3.89
CA GLU A 118 9.10 4.39 3.12
C GLU A 118 10.44 4.14 2.42
N THR A 119 11.33 3.35 3.03
CA THR A 119 12.60 2.94 2.41
C THR A 119 12.38 2.20 1.09
N GLU A 120 11.42 1.28 1.04
CA GLU A 120 11.08 0.54 -0.17
C GLU A 120 10.28 1.41 -1.15
N ALA A 121 9.38 2.27 -0.66
CA ALA A 121 8.64 3.23 -1.47
C ALA A 121 9.58 4.19 -2.23
N ARG A 122 10.71 4.59 -1.63
CA ARG A 122 11.75 5.38 -2.32
C ARG A 122 12.36 4.66 -3.51
N LYS A 123 12.42 3.32 -3.53
CA LYS A 123 12.90 2.58 -4.70
C LYS A 123 11.87 2.62 -5.83
N VAL A 124 10.58 2.55 -5.50
CA VAL A 124 9.47 2.70 -6.44
C VAL A 124 9.51 4.10 -7.07
N GLU A 125 9.72 5.15 -6.26
CA GLU A 125 9.86 6.53 -6.74
C GLU A 125 11.07 6.72 -7.67
N LYS A 126 12.22 6.12 -7.32
CA LYS A 126 13.40 6.14 -8.20
C LYS A 126 13.14 5.45 -9.54
N LEU A 127 12.46 4.30 -9.50
CA LEU A 127 12.07 3.60 -10.72
C LEU A 127 11.12 4.47 -11.56
N ARG A 128 10.13 5.10 -10.94
CA ARG A 128 9.22 6.03 -11.60
C ARG A 128 9.99 7.15 -12.30
N HIS A 129 10.90 7.81 -11.59
CA HIS A 129 11.72 8.87 -12.17
C HIS A 129 12.53 8.38 -13.37
N HIS A 130 13.14 7.19 -13.29
CA HIS A 130 13.90 6.60 -14.39
C HIS A 130 13.03 6.32 -15.62
N LEU A 131 11.82 5.80 -15.42
CA LEU A 131 10.88 5.55 -16.53
C LEU A 131 10.42 6.85 -17.19
N ASP A 132 10.10 7.88 -16.41
CA ASP A 132 9.61 9.16 -16.92
C ASP A 132 10.69 10.00 -17.61
N THR A 133 11.97 9.77 -17.29
CA THR A 133 13.09 10.54 -17.85
C THR A 133 13.83 9.78 -18.92
N ASP A 134 14.53 8.70 -18.53
CA ASP A 134 15.47 8.00 -19.40
C ASP A 134 14.75 7.18 -20.47
N MET A 135 13.65 6.51 -20.10
CA MET A 135 12.92 5.69 -21.07
C MET A 135 12.10 6.52 -22.05
N VAL A 136 11.57 7.68 -21.64
CA VAL A 136 10.94 8.64 -22.56
C VAL A 136 11.96 9.18 -23.58
N ARG A 137 13.19 9.46 -23.14
CA ARG A 137 14.30 9.81 -24.05
C ARG A 137 14.63 8.66 -25.00
N ALA A 138 14.65 7.41 -24.52
CA ALA A 138 14.88 6.25 -25.37
C ALA A 138 13.79 6.09 -26.45
N VAL A 139 12.51 6.31 -26.12
CA VAL A 139 11.41 6.31 -27.11
C VAL A 139 11.62 7.39 -28.17
N THR A 140 12.03 8.59 -27.75
CA THR A 140 12.30 9.72 -28.66
C THR A 140 13.48 9.42 -29.58
N PHE A 141 14.56 8.86 -29.02
CA PHE A 141 15.72 8.41 -29.79
C PHE A 141 15.34 7.34 -30.82
N LEU A 142 14.59 6.31 -30.43
CA LEU A 142 14.12 5.26 -31.35
C LEU A 142 13.28 5.84 -32.48
N LYS A 143 12.40 6.81 -32.18
CA LYS A 143 11.61 7.49 -33.20
C LYS A 143 12.50 8.17 -34.25
N GLU A 144 13.52 8.90 -33.81
CA GLU A 144 14.44 9.59 -34.72
C GLU A 144 15.33 8.61 -35.50
N ALA A 145 15.83 7.57 -34.85
CA ALA A 145 16.64 6.53 -35.49
C ALA A 145 15.84 5.80 -36.59
N ILE A 146 14.59 5.42 -36.32
CA ILE A 146 13.68 4.82 -37.31
C ILE A 146 13.49 5.76 -38.50
N ARG A 147 13.24 7.05 -38.26
CA ARG A 147 13.08 8.07 -39.31
C ARG A 147 14.31 8.19 -40.20
N GLN A 148 15.50 8.20 -39.61
CA GLN A 148 16.75 8.30 -40.35
C GLN A 148 17.00 7.04 -41.20
N LEU A 149 16.83 5.86 -40.61
CA LEU A 149 16.99 4.58 -41.31
C LEU A 149 16.04 4.45 -42.51
N ASP A 150 14.77 4.86 -42.33
CA ASP A 150 13.77 4.87 -43.40
C ASP A 150 14.14 5.81 -44.55
N ALA A 151 14.65 7.01 -44.22
CA ALA A 151 15.13 7.97 -45.21
C ALA A 151 16.35 7.45 -46.00
N TYR A 152 17.28 6.76 -45.32
CA TYR A 152 18.42 6.11 -46.00
C TYR A 152 17.98 4.97 -46.92
N SER A 153 17.03 4.13 -46.51
CA SER A 153 16.52 3.04 -47.37
C SER A 153 15.72 3.54 -48.57
N SER A 154 15.09 4.71 -48.45
CA SER A 154 14.31 5.35 -49.50
C SER A 154 15.18 6.17 -50.48
N GLY A 155 16.24 6.83 -49.99
CA GLY A 155 17.17 7.63 -50.80
C GLY A 155 18.24 6.82 -51.55
N GLY A 156 18.52 5.57 -51.14
CA GLY A 156 19.48 4.68 -51.79
C GLY A 156 18.95 3.91 -53.01
N GLN A 157 17.73 4.19 -53.47
CA GLN A 157 17.10 3.56 -54.65
C GLN A 157 17.10 4.44 -55.90
N SER A 158 17.86 5.55 -55.92
CA SER A 158 18.09 6.41 -57.10
C SER A 158 19.38 6.05 -57.83
#